data_AF-A0A7G6E877-F1
#
_entry.id   AF-A0A7G6E877-F1
#
_cell.length_a   1.000
_cell.length_b   1.000
_cell.length_c   1.000
_cell.angle_alpha   90.00
_cell.angle_beta   90.00
_cell.angle_gamma   90.00
#
_symmetry.space_group_name_H-M   'P 1'
#
loop_
_entity.id
_entity.type
_entity.pdbx_description
1 polymer ?
#
loop_
_entity_poly.entity_id
_entity_poly.type
_entity_poly.pdbx_seq_one_letter_code
_entity_poly.pdbx_strand_id
1 'polypeptide(L)'
;MLNFFWRMLKNRKGFTLIELMVVVVVLGILATLAVQQLGDQSGKAKISKVKADLKTIASAAEIYKVNTGDYPNSITNLITAYLKKWPESPVAGQSYAWDPTNDVAVLCGDTNGNGALDSGETVYQFTTPESFVCSSANL
;
A
#
# COMPACT_ATOMS: atom_id res chain seq x y z
N MET A 1 30.77 42.21 40.95
CA MET A 1 30.03 40.92 40.87
C MET A 1 30.28 40.22 39.52
N LEU A 2 31.54 40.18 39.03
CA LEU A 2 31.86 39.62 37.70
C LEU A 2 33.18 38.82 37.65
N ASN A 3 33.66 38.33 38.80
CA ASN A 3 34.96 37.61 38.89
C ASN A 3 34.77 36.10 39.19
N PHE A 4 33.78 35.46 38.59
CA PHE A 4 33.57 34.00 38.74
C PHE A 4 33.57 33.24 37.40
N PHE A 5 33.21 33.89 36.30
CA PHE A 5 32.99 33.20 35.03
C PHE A 5 34.26 32.72 34.31
N TRP A 6 35.44 33.22 34.69
CA TRP A 6 36.70 32.91 33.97
C TRP A 6 37.60 31.85 34.62
N ARG A 7 37.19 31.25 35.75
CA ARG A 7 38.02 30.26 36.47
C ARG A 7 37.63 28.79 36.19
N MET A 8 37.01 28.52 35.05
CA MET A 8 36.63 27.15 34.62
C MET A 8 36.90 26.88 33.13
N LEU A 9 37.82 27.63 32.50
CA LEU A 9 38.24 27.42 31.10
C LEU A 9 39.73 27.11 30.95
N LYS A 10 40.32 26.39 31.93
CA LYS A 10 41.72 25.93 31.84
C LYS A 10 41.84 24.45 32.17
N ASN A 11 41.23 23.64 31.31
CA ASN A 11 41.61 22.25 31.06
C ASN A 11 41.27 21.91 29.61
N ARG A 12 41.89 22.62 28.65
CA ARG A 12 41.87 22.21 27.26
C ARG A 12 42.89 21.09 27.08
N LYS A 13 42.51 19.86 27.45
CA LYS A 13 43.15 18.65 26.93
C LYS A 13 42.79 18.61 25.44
N GLY A 14 43.79 18.77 24.57
CA GLY A 14 43.59 18.78 23.13
C GLY A 14 43.07 17.42 22.66
N PHE A 15 42.09 17.45 21.75
CA PHE A 15 41.71 16.30 20.95
C PHE A 15 42.95 15.80 20.21
N THR A 16 43.24 14.51 20.28
CA THR A 16 44.35 13.96 19.50
C THR A 16 43.90 13.81 18.03
N LEU A 17 44.81 14.05 17.08
CA LEU A 17 44.48 13.86 15.65
C LEU A 17 44.02 12.43 15.36
N ILE A 18 44.62 11.45 16.05
CA ILE A 18 44.27 10.03 15.91
C ILE A 18 42.85 9.72 16.41
N GLU A 19 42.41 10.40 17.48
CA GLU A 19 41.05 10.24 18.04
C GLU A 19 39.99 10.74 17.06
N LEU A 20 40.25 11.85 16.36
CA LEU A 20 39.35 12.33 15.31
C LEU A 20 39.41 11.46 14.05
N MET A 21 40.60 10.93 13.69
CA MET A 21 40.76 10.04 12.55
C MET A 21 39.95 8.75 12.69
N VAL A 22 40.00 8.09 13.86
CA VAL A 22 39.22 6.87 14.09
C VAL A 22 37.71 7.16 14.01
N VAL A 23 37.26 8.31 14.52
CA VAL A 23 35.83 8.67 14.48
C VAL A 23 35.33 8.85 13.04
N VAL A 24 36.06 9.57 12.18
CA VAL A 24 35.64 9.74 10.78
C VAL A 24 35.70 8.43 9.98
N VAL A 25 36.62 7.52 10.33
CA VAL A 25 36.68 6.17 9.74
C VAL A 25 35.44 5.36 10.11
N VAL A 26 35.05 5.34 11.39
CA VAL A 26 33.84 4.64 11.84
C VAL A 26 32.58 5.28 11.26
N LEU A 27 32.50 6.61 11.19
CA LEU A 27 31.40 7.31 10.54
C LEU A 27 31.30 6.99 9.04
N GLY A 28 32.43 6.82 8.34
CA GLY A 28 32.46 6.38 6.95
C GLY A 28 31.89 4.97 6.75
N ILE A 29 32.20 4.04 7.67
CA ILE A 29 31.68 2.67 7.64
C ILE A 29 30.16 2.65 7.94
N LEU A 30 29.70 3.44 8.90
CA LEU A 30 28.28 3.49 9.25
C LEU A 30 27.44 4.18 8.17
N ALA A 31 28.00 5.20 7.50
CA ALA A 31 27.31 5.93 6.44
C ALA A 31 26.95 5.04 5.24
N THR A 32 27.78 4.05 4.90
CA THR A 32 27.49 3.12 3.80
C THR A 32 26.37 2.14 4.14
N LEU A 33 26.26 1.72 5.41
CA LEU A 33 25.21 0.80 5.87
C LEU A 33 23.85 1.49 6.05
N ALA A 34 23.83 2.78 6.37
CA ALA A 34 22.62 3.55 6.64
C ALA A 34 21.68 3.69 5.42
N VAL A 35 22.14 3.38 4.20
CA VAL A 35 21.40 3.58 2.95
C VAL A 35 20.51 2.38 2.58
N GLN A 36 20.53 1.27 3.34
CA GLN A 36 19.78 0.05 2.98
C GLN A 36 18.25 0.26 3.03
N GLN A 37 17.74 0.69 1.88
CA GLN A 37 16.42 0.61 1.24
C GLN A 37 15.17 0.42 2.13
N LEU A 38 14.30 1.45 2.13
CA LEU A 38 12.87 1.35 2.50
C LEU A 38 11.96 1.04 1.28
N GLY A 39 12.53 0.64 0.14
CA GLY A 39 11.91 0.79 -1.19
C GLY A 39 10.66 -0.06 -1.49
N ASP A 40 10.57 -1.30 -1.02
CA ASP A 40 9.59 -2.26 -1.56
C ASP A 40 8.47 -2.68 -0.61
N GLN A 41 8.50 -2.23 0.65
CA GLN A 41 7.44 -2.58 1.62
C GLN A 41 6.07 -1.99 1.21
N SER A 42 6.07 -0.89 0.47
CA SER A 42 4.85 -0.24 0.00
C SER A 42 4.12 -1.04 -1.08
N GLY A 43 4.82 -1.81 -1.92
CA GLY A 43 4.19 -2.65 -2.95
C GLY A 43 3.37 -3.79 -2.35
N LYS A 44 3.97 -4.53 -1.41
CA LYS A 44 3.30 -5.63 -0.68
C LYS A 44 2.13 -5.13 0.17
N ALA A 45 2.25 -3.95 0.77
CA ALA A 45 1.16 -3.32 1.50
C ALA A 45 -0.04 -3.01 0.59
N LYS A 46 0.21 -2.51 -0.63
CA LYS A 46 -0.85 -2.26 -1.63
C LYS A 46 -1.53 -3.55 -2.07
N ILE A 47 -0.76 -4.61 -2.34
CA ILE A 47 -1.30 -5.95 -2.67
C ILE A 47 -2.21 -6.48 -1.56
N SER A 48 -1.72 -6.47 -0.33
CA SER A 48 -2.48 -6.94 0.83
C SER A 48 -3.77 -6.17 1.00
N LYS A 49 -3.72 -4.85 0.81
CA LYS A 49 -4.89 -3.98 0.83
C LYS A 49 -5.89 -4.33 -0.27
N VAL A 50 -5.45 -4.54 -1.50
CA VAL A 50 -6.34 -4.95 -2.60
C VAL A 50 -7.04 -6.27 -2.29
N LYS A 51 -6.30 -7.26 -1.79
CA LYS A 51 -6.85 -8.57 -1.43
C LYS A 51 -7.87 -8.46 -0.29
N ALA A 52 -7.60 -7.60 0.69
CA ALA A 52 -8.52 -7.32 1.79
C ALA A 52 -9.81 -6.67 1.27
N ASP A 53 -9.69 -5.65 0.42
CA ASP A 53 -10.83 -4.92 -0.14
C ASP A 53 -11.72 -5.84 -1.00
N LEU A 54 -11.14 -6.69 -1.85
CA LEU A 54 -11.89 -7.70 -2.64
C LEU A 54 -12.60 -8.73 -1.74
N LYS A 55 -11.93 -9.22 -0.69
CA LYS A 55 -12.53 -10.16 0.26
C LYS A 55 -13.72 -9.53 0.99
N THR A 56 -13.62 -8.25 1.35
CA THR A 56 -14.73 -7.51 1.96
C THR A 56 -15.92 -7.39 1.01
N ILE A 57 -15.70 -7.12 -0.28
CA ILE A 57 -16.78 -7.07 -1.27
C ILE A 57 -17.42 -8.45 -1.45
N ALA A 58 -16.61 -9.51 -1.61
CA ALA A 58 -17.11 -10.87 -1.74
C ALA A 58 -17.95 -11.31 -0.54
N SER A 59 -17.47 -11.01 0.68
CA SER A 59 -18.23 -11.30 1.90
C SER A 59 -19.55 -10.52 1.95
N ALA A 60 -19.58 -9.26 1.53
CA ALA A 60 -20.82 -8.49 1.45
C ALA A 60 -21.80 -9.09 0.42
N ALA A 61 -21.31 -9.58 -0.72
CA ALA A 61 -22.12 -10.24 -1.74
C ALA A 61 -22.68 -11.59 -1.27
N GLU A 62 -21.90 -12.36 -0.52
CA GLU A 62 -22.37 -13.59 0.12
C GLU A 62 -23.50 -13.31 1.12
N ILE A 63 -23.35 -12.29 1.96
CA ILE A 63 -24.39 -11.90 2.93
C ILE A 63 -25.66 -11.41 2.18
N TYR A 64 -25.48 -10.63 1.11
CA TYR A 64 -26.60 -10.21 0.25
C TYR A 64 -27.37 -11.43 -0.25
N LYS A 65 -26.67 -12.41 -0.84
CA LYS A 65 -27.27 -13.66 -1.35
C LYS A 65 -28.02 -14.44 -0.27
N VAL A 66 -27.49 -14.52 0.96
CA VAL A 66 -28.18 -15.19 2.07
C VAL A 66 -29.52 -14.52 2.38
N ASN A 67 -29.63 -13.20 2.22
CA ASN A 67 -30.84 -12.44 2.55
C ASN A 67 -31.85 -12.35 1.38
N THR A 68 -31.38 -12.23 0.14
CA THR A 68 -32.22 -12.03 -1.05
C THR A 68 -32.39 -13.27 -1.92
N GLY A 69 -31.60 -14.33 -1.69
CA GLY A 69 -31.61 -15.56 -2.48
C GLY A 69 -30.64 -15.55 -3.68
N ASP A 70 -30.41 -14.37 -4.26
CA ASP A 70 -29.52 -14.17 -5.42
C ASP A 70 -28.38 -13.20 -5.12
N TYR A 71 -27.29 -13.30 -5.89
CA TYR A 71 -26.19 -12.34 -5.85
C TYR A 71 -26.61 -10.95 -6.35
N PRO A 72 -25.93 -9.88 -5.93
CA PRO A 72 -26.29 -8.52 -6.31
C PRO A 72 -26.06 -8.30 -7.81
N ASN A 73 -27.03 -7.69 -8.50
CA ASN A 73 -26.87 -7.34 -9.92
C ASN A 73 -26.15 -5.99 -10.12
N SER A 74 -26.01 -5.19 -9.06
CA SER A 74 -25.40 -3.86 -9.09
C SER A 74 -24.68 -3.55 -7.79
N ILE A 75 -23.65 -2.72 -7.88
CA ILE A 75 -22.91 -2.16 -6.75
C ILE A 75 -23.85 -1.44 -5.77
N THR A 76 -24.90 -0.79 -6.27
CA THR A 76 -25.87 -0.05 -5.43
C THR A 76 -26.59 -0.96 -4.43
N ASN A 77 -26.78 -2.24 -4.75
CA ASN A 77 -27.44 -3.20 -3.87
C ASN A 77 -26.55 -3.64 -2.70
N LEU A 78 -25.23 -3.53 -2.87
CA LEU A 78 -24.23 -3.81 -1.86
C LEU A 78 -24.02 -2.60 -0.95
N ILE A 79 -23.95 -1.40 -1.54
CA ILE A 79 -23.85 -0.14 -0.82
C ILE A 79 -25.15 0.07 -0.01
N THR A 80 -25.06 0.73 1.13
CA THR A 80 -26.15 1.07 2.07
C THR A 80 -26.55 -0.01 3.07
N ALA A 81 -26.59 -1.29 2.67
CA ALA A 81 -27.02 -2.38 3.57
C ALA A 81 -25.87 -3.31 4.00
N TYR A 82 -24.90 -3.58 3.11
CA TYR A 82 -23.85 -4.58 3.35
C TYR A 82 -22.44 -3.97 3.35
N LEU A 83 -22.25 -2.87 2.62
CA LEU A 83 -21.03 -2.07 2.60
C LEU A 83 -21.34 -0.63 3.01
N LYS A 84 -20.54 -0.12 3.96
CA LYS A 84 -20.60 1.29 4.40
C LYS A 84 -20.19 2.27 3.31
N LYS A 85 -19.21 1.89 2.50
CA LYS A 85 -18.70 2.66 1.35
C LYS A 85 -18.06 1.68 0.38
N TRP A 86 -18.15 1.96 -0.92
CA TRP A 86 -17.33 1.26 -1.91
C TRP A 86 -15.83 1.54 -1.67
N PRO A 87 -14.96 0.51 -1.61
CA PRO A 87 -13.54 0.71 -1.39
C PRO A 87 -12.89 1.39 -2.60
N GLU A 88 -11.78 2.08 -2.33
CA GLU A 88 -10.97 2.77 -3.33
C GLU A 88 -9.62 2.08 -3.43
N SER A 89 -9.13 1.88 -4.65
CA SER A 89 -7.84 1.21 -4.86
C SER A 89 -6.70 2.04 -4.27
N PRO A 90 -5.71 1.41 -3.60
CA PRO A 90 -4.50 2.09 -3.16
C PRO A 90 -3.53 2.43 -4.31
N VAL A 91 -3.85 2.02 -5.55
CA VAL A 91 -3.08 2.28 -6.76
C VAL A 91 -3.83 3.30 -7.61
N ALA A 92 -3.16 4.40 -7.95
CA ALA A 92 -3.74 5.43 -8.80
C ALA A 92 -4.09 4.88 -10.19
N GLY A 93 -5.27 5.23 -10.71
CA GLY A 93 -5.76 4.75 -12.01
C GLY A 93 -6.37 3.35 -11.99
N GLN A 94 -6.50 2.72 -10.83
CA GLN A 94 -7.22 1.46 -10.65
C GLN A 94 -8.52 1.65 -9.86
N SER A 95 -9.52 0.82 -10.13
CA SER A 95 -10.81 0.84 -9.45
C SER A 95 -11.36 -0.58 -9.26
N TYR A 96 -12.25 -0.77 -8.30
CA TYR A 96 -12.97 -2.04 -8.17
C TYR A 96 -14.26 -2.00 -8.99
N ALA A 97 -14.57 -3.10 -9.68
CA ALA A 97 -15.83 -3.31 -10.36
C ALA A 97 -16.50 -4.60 -9.88
N TRP A 98 -17.82 -4.67 -10.04
CA TRP A 98 -18.61 -5.88 -9.80
C TRP A 98 -19.03 -6.46 -11.16
N ASP A 99 -18.76 -7.74 -11.37
CA ASP A 99 -19.26 -8.50 -12.51
C ASP A 99 -20.50 -9.32 -12.10
N PRO A 100 -21.72 -8.87 -12.46
CA PRO A 100 -22.95 -9.60 -12.15
C PRO A 100 -23.13 -10.87 -12.99
N THR A 101 -22.31 -11.08 -14.03
CA THR A 101 -22.38 -12.29 -14.88
C THR A 101 -21.74 -13.48 -14.19
N ASN A 102 -20.65 -13.22 -13.45
CA ASN A 102 -19.82 -14.23 -12.80
C ASN A 102 -19.87 -14.14 -11.27
N ASP A 103 -20.67 -13.21 -10.73
CA ASP A 103 -20.84 -12.97 -9.29
C ASP A 103 -19.52 -12.70 -8.54
N VAL A 104 -18.61 -11.95 -9.18
CA VAL A 104 -17.27 -11.68 -8.63
C VAL A 104 -16.93 -10.20 -8.65
N ALA A 105 -16.15 -9.78 -7.64
CA ALA A 105 -15.51 -8.47 -7.62
C ALA A 105 -14.15 -8.54 -8.30
N VAL A 106 -13.86 -7.57 -9.16
CA VAL A 106 -12.62 -7.51 -9.94
C VAL A 106 -11.93 -6.16 -9.74
N LEU A 107 -10.60 -6.16 -9.84
CA LEU A 107 -9.80 -4.95 -9.89
C LEU A 107 -9.62 -4.55 -11.36
N CYS A 108 -10.12 -3.38 -11.71
CA CYS A 108 -9.93 -2.74 -13.00
C CYS A 108 -8.67 -1.87 -12.96
N GLY A 109 -7.76 -2.07 -13.91
CA GLY A 109 -6.50 -1.33 -13.97
C GLY A 109 -5.61 -1.81 -15.08
N ASP A 110 -5.15 -0.86 -15.92
CA ASP A 110 -4.27 -1.02 -17.09
C ASP A 110 -4.95 -1.66 -18.34
N THR A 111 -4.75 -1.02 -19.50
CA THR A 111 -5.31 -1.34 -20.83
C THR A 111 -4.90 -2.71 -21.40
N ASN A 112 -4.15 -3.52 -20.67
CA ASN A 112 -3.66 -4.84 -21.10
C ASN A 112 -4.30 -6.01 -20.34
N GLY A 113 -5.39 -5.79 -19.59
CA GLY A 113 -6.14 -6.88 -18.95
C GLY A 113 -5.42 -7.56 -17.78
N ASN A 114 -4.34 -6.97 -17.29
CA ASN A 114 -3.63 -7.43 -16.10
C ASN A 114 -3.89 -6.43 -14.98
N GLY A 115 -4.57 -6.84 -13.92
CA GLY A 115 -4.62 -6.10 -12.66
C GLY A 115 -3.20 -5.97 -12.09
N ALA A 116 -2.45 -5.00 -12.60
CA ALA A 116 -1.02 -4.88 -12.38
C ALA A 116 -0.79 -4.35 -10.96
N LEU A 117 -0.35 -5.25 -10.07
CA LEU A 117 0.35 -4.86 -8.86
C LEU A 117 1.85 -4.93 -9.18
N ASP A 118 2.48 -3.76 -9.06
CA ASP A 118 3.80 -3.33 -9.55
C ASP A 118 4.99 -4.07 -8.88
N SER A 119 4.92 -5.40 -8.77
CA SER A 119 5.93 -6.25 -8.11
C SER A 119 6.10 -7.62 -8.76
N GLY A 120 5.62 -7.82 -10.00
CA GLY A 120 5.71 -9.11 -10.69
C GLY A 120 4.86 -10.23 -10.05
N GLU A 121 4.00 -9.89 -9.09
CA GLU A 121 3.12 -10.82 -8.38
C GLU A 121 1.69 -10.53 -8.86
N THR A 122 1.23 -11.30 -9.84
CA THR A 122 -0.17 -11.25 -10.31
C THR A 122 -1.06 -11.75 -9.18
N VAL A 123 -1.70 -10.84 -8.45
CA VAL A 123 -2.54 -11.23 -7.31
C VAL A 123 -3.79 -11.97 -7.77
N TYR A 124 -4.25 -11.69 -9.00
CA TYR A 124 -5.16 -12.54 -9.77
C TYR A 124 -4.95 -12.27 -11.27
N GLN A 125 -4.59 -13.28 -12.07
CA GLN A 125 -4.90 -13.27 -13.50
C GLN A 125 -6.38 -13.61 -13.61
N PHE A 126 -7.26 -12.60 -13.64
CA PHE A 126 -8.49 -12.83 -14.38
C PHE A 126 -8.11 -12.64 -15.84
N THR A 127 -7.93 -13.74 -16.55
CA THR A 127 -8.31 -13.77 -17.97
C THR A 127 -9.72 -13.23 -17.98
N THR A 128 -9.89 -11.95 -18.32
CA THR A 128 -11.21 -11.44 -18.64
C THR A 128 -11.78 -12.43 -19.64
N PRO A 129 -12.96 -13.06 -19.42
CA PRO A 129 -13.70 -13.52 -20.59
C PRO A 129 -13.76 -12.31 -21.53
N GLU A 130 -13.55 -12.52 -22.82
CA GLU A 130 -13.38 -11.47 -23.86
C GLU A 130 -14.52 -10.42 -23.91
N SER A 131 -15.51 -10.51 -23.03
CA SER A 131 -16.70 -9.70 -22.88
C SER A 131 -16.75 -8.80 -21.63
N PHE A 132 -15.89 -8.94 -20.61
CA PHE A 132 -15.94 -8.04 -19.44
C PHE A 132 -15.05 -6.81 -19.64
N VAL A 133 -15.64 -5.74 -20.15
CA VAL A 133 -14.99 -4.42 -20.21
C VAL A 133 -15.15 -3.75 -18.85
N CYS A 134 -14.02 -3.39 -18.23
CA CYS A 134 -13.95 -2.47 -17.08
C CYS A 134 -14.47 -1.09 -17.48
N SER A 135 -15.78 -0.98 -17.66
CA SER A 135 -16.46 0.28 -17.85
C SER A 135 -16.70 0.89 -16.49
N SER A 136 -16.18 2.09 -16.26
CA SER A 136 -16.40 2.93 -15.07
C SER A 136 -17.87 3.38 -14.89
N ALA A 137 -18.83 2.61 -15.39
CA ALA A 137 -20.22 3.00 -15.61
C ALA A 137 -21.25 2.07 -14.94
N ASN A 138 -20.92 1.48 -13.79
CA ASN A 138 -21.94 0.96 -12.87
C ASN A 138 -21.94 1.76 -11.56
N LEU A 139 -21.85 3.09 -11.70
CA LEU A 139 -22.46 4.06 -10.79
C LEU A 139 -23.80 4.47 -11.38
#